data_AF-A0A6J7IWF0-F1
#
_entry.id   AF-A0A6J7IWF0-F1
#
_cell.length_a   1.000
_cell.length_b   1.000
_cell.length_c   1.000
_cell.angle_alpha   90.00
_cell.angle_beta   90.00
_cell.angle_gamma   90.00
#
_symmetry.space_group_name_H-M   'P 1'
#
loop_
_entity.id
_entity.type
_entity.pdbx_description
1 polymer ?
#
loop_
_entity_poly.entity_id
_entity_poly.type
_entity_poly.pdbx_seq_one_letter_code
_entity_poly.pdbx_strand_id
1 'polypeptide(L)'
;MAVAESTEQERRFESELIHASARVLLIAAIGLAILGVGRLFGKEQGHALTGVGTVVVLIALVLHFDHLSFRIGRIAVVLIIVGAISDGVSNVLRIFDTSSALRSVLVTATYLLFGVAAAAIAVHKERQMKAMLDEYAAGTPWRAQVTVHATFLSLIAVAIGMVLYGVGKIGVLSNPGIDWAALMSLGAILVVIGVISHFEHLVPRLGVVAVGAVILAAIFYAAGPLLDALSATLSKDDYWWQVCRGISALLGALACLIAYRKKLSTDNA
;
A
#
# COMPACT_ATOMS: atom_id res chain seq x y z
N MET A 1 29.12 -14.84 20.83
CA MET A 1 27.67 -15.05 21.03
C MET A 1 26.82 -14.26 20.03
N ALA A 2 27.00 -12.94 19.86
CA ALA A 2 26.21 -12.14 18.90
C ALA A 2 26.25 -12.62 17.42
N VAL A 3 27.36 -13.22 16.98
CA VAL A 3 27.51 -13.73 15.60
C VAL A 3 26.70 -15.00 15.33
N ALA A 4 26.43 -15.80 16.37
CA ALA A 4 25.64 -17.02 16.25
C ALA A 4 24.13 -16.72 16.22
N GLU A 5 23.68 -15.71 16.97
CA GLU A 5 22.28 -15.24 16.91
C GLU A 5 21.96 -14.58 15.56
N SER A 6 22.91 -13.84 14.97
CA SER A 6 22.69 -13.22 13.65
C SER A 6 22.58 -14.25 12.53
N THR A 7 23.37 -15.34 12.60
CA THR A 7 23.32 -16.42 11.60
C THR A 7 22.09 -17.31 11.75
N GLU A 8 21.57 -17.50 12.98
CA GLU A 8 20.33 -18.23 13.19
C GLU A 8 19.10 -17.40 12.77
N GLN A 9 19.13 -16.07 13.00
CA GLN A 9 18.13 -15.16 12.43
C GLN A 9 18.18 -15.16 10.90
N GLU A 10 19.35 -15.06 10.27
CA GLU A 10 19.49 -15.14 8.80
C GLU A 10 18.90 -16.43 8.23
N ARG A 11 19.16 -17.60 8.84
CA ARG A 11 18.61 -18.88 8.36
C ARG A 11 17.09 -18.99 8.52
N ARG A 12 16.51 -18.46 9.60
CA ARG A 12 15.04 -18.41 9.75
C ARG A 12 14.40 -17.43 8.74
N PHE A 13 15.10 -16.34 8.43
CA PHE A 13 14.68 -15.39 7.40
C PHE A 13 14.70 -16.00 6.00
N GLU A 14 15.63 -16.90 5.70
CA GLU A 14 15.70 -17.60 4.41
C GLU A 14 14.59 -18.65 4.22
N SER A 15 14.07 -19.24 5.30
CA SER A 15 13.03 -20.29 5.24
C SER A 15 11.59 -19.78 5.22
N GLU A 16 11.33 -18.54 5.65
CA GLU A 16 9.95 -18.03 5.76
C GLU A 16 9.40 -17.51 4.43
N LEU A 17 8.38 -18.19 3.88
CA LEU A 17 7.62 -17.73 2.71
C LEU A 17 6.88 -16.39 2.94
N ILE A 18 6.54 -16.10 4.20
CA ILE A 18 5.87 -14.86 4.63
C ILE A 18 6.59 -14.35 5.87
N HIS A 19 7.22 -13.18 5.71
CA HIS A 19 8.07 -12.59 6.73
C HIS A 19 7.35 -11.62 7.68
N ALA A 20 6.03 -11.48 7.52
CA ALA A 20 5.22 -10.71 8.45
C ALA A 20 4.75 -11.63 9.59
N SER A 21 4.72 -11.11 10.81
CA SER A 21 4.17 -11.87 11.95
C SER A 21 2.68 -12.10 11.73
N ALA A 22 2.18 -13.28 12.14
CA ALA A 22 0.76 -13.61 12.02
C ALA A 22 -0.14 -12.56 12.70
N ARG A 23 0.30 -12.03 13.85
CA ARG A 23 -0.41 -10.98 14.59
C ARG A 23 -0.53 -9.68 13.79
N VAL A 24 0.54 -9.23 13.14
CA VAL A 24 0.51 -8.03 12.28
C VAL A 24 -0.45 -8.22 11.11
N LEU A 25 -0.43 -9.39 10.46
CA LEU A 25 -1.35 -9.69 9.36
C LEU A 25 -2.81 -9.68 9.80
N LEU A 26 -3.11 -10.23 10.98
CA LEU A 26 -4.46 -10.21 11.55
C LEU A 26 -4.92 -8.79 11.90
N ILE A 27 -4.07 -7.98 12.54
CA ILE A 27 -4.39 -6.58 12.86
C ILE A 27 -4.62 -5.78 11.58
N ALA A 28 -3.77 -5.94 10.56
CA ALA A 28 -3.94 -5.30 9.27
C ALA A 28 -5.25 -5.72 8.59
N ALA A 29 -5.59 -7.01 8.62
CA ALA A 29 -6.86 -7.51 8.09
C ALA A 29 -8.07 -6.87 8.78
N ILE A 30 -8.07 -6.81 10.12
CA ILE A 30 -9.15 -6.19 10.89
C ILE A 30 -9.26 -4.69 10.54
N GLY A 31 -8.14 -3.97 10.51
CA GLY A 31 -8.13 -2.54 10.18
C GLY A 31 -8.65 -2.26 8.77
N LEU A 32 -8.22 -3.03 7.78
CA LEU A 32 -8.71 -2.94 6.40
C LEU A 32 -10.20 -3.31 6.28
N ALA A 33 -10.66 -4.30 7.05
CA ALA A 33 -12.07 -4.67 7.06
C ALA A 33 -12.94 -3.53 7.62
N ILE A 34 -12.56 -2.97 8.77
CA ILE A 34 -13.26 -1.84 9.39
C ILE A 34 -13.25 -0.63 8.45
N LEU A 35 -12.11 -0.34 7.81
CA LEU A 35 -11.97 0.72 6.83
C LEU A 35 -12.89 0.51 5.62
N GLY A 36 -12.91 -0.70 5.06
CA GLY A 36 -13.73 -1.06 3.92
C GLY A 36 -15.22 -0.95 4.22
N VAL A 37 -15.66 -1.48 5.36
CA VAL A 37 -17.04 -1.34 5.84
C VAL A 37 -17.41 0.12 6.05
N GLY A 38 -16.54 0.91 6.70
CA GLY A 38 -16.76 2.34 6.92
C GLY A 38 -16.96 3.12 5.61
N ARG A 39 -16.16 2.81 4.58
CA ARG A 39 -16.29 3.40 3.25
C ARG A 39 -17.62 3.04 2.59
N LEU A 40 -18.08 1.78 2.69
CA LEU A 40 -19.36 1.35 2.12
C LEU A 40 -20.57 2.04 2.77
N PHE A 41 -20.49 2.38 4.06
CA PHE A 41 -21.59 3.07 4.74
C PHE A 41 -21.74 4.55 4.35
N GLY A 42 -20.70 5.18 3.80
CA GLY A 42 -20.75 6.48 3.10
C GLY A 42 -21.22 7.72 3.88
N LYS A 43 -21.81 7.55 5.07
CA LYS A 43 -22.36 8.60 5.96
C LYS A 43 -21.40 8.93 7.11
N GLU A 44 -21.77 9.86 7.99
CA GLU A 44 -20.96 10.27 9.15
C GLU A 44 -20.43 9.09 10.00
N GLN A 45 -21.28 8.09 10.25
CA GLN A 45 -20.90 6.86 10.95
C GLN A 45 -19.85 6.04 10.19
N GLY A 46 -19.88 6.07 8.86
CA GLY A 46 -18.88 5.46 7.99
C GLY A 46 -17.52 6.17 8.04
N HIS A 47 -17.49 7.48 8.26
CA HIS A 47 -16.24 8.24 8.43
C HIS A 47 -15.52 7.91 9.74
N ALA A 48 -16.27 7.76 10.84
CA ALA A 48 -15.70 7.28 12.11
C ALA A 48 -15.07 5.89 11.96
N LEU A 49 -15.80 4.95 11.34
CA LEU A 49 -15.26 3.61 11.05
C LEU A 49 -14.02 3.67 10.14
N THR A 50 -14.03 4.50 9.10
CA THR A 50 -12.87 4.70 8.22
C THR A 50 -11.64 5.21 9.00
N GLY A 51 -11.84 6.16 9.91
CA GLY A 51 -10.78 6.69 10.78
C GLY A 51 -10.21 5.60 11.69
N VAL A 52 -11.08 4.86 12.40
CA VAL A 52 -10.68 3.75 13.27
C VAL A 52 -9.92 2.68 12.49
N GLY A 53 -10.44 2.26 11.33
CA GLY A 53 -9.78 1.29 10.46
C GLY A 53 -8.37 1.73 10.04
N THR A 54 -8.21 3.02 9.71
CA THR A 54 -6.91 3.59 9.35
C THR A 54 -5.92 3.54 10.52
N VAL A 55 -6.36 3.87 11.74
CA VAL A 55 -5.54 3.78 12.96
C VAL A 55 -5.11 2.34 13.24
N VAL A 56 -6.01 1.36 13.06
CA VAL A 56 -5.68 -0.06 13.26
C VAL A 56 -4.63 -0.53 12.23
N VAL A 57 -4.75 -0.13 10.96
CA VAL A 57 -3.72 -0.39 9.93
C VAL A 57 -2.39 0.28 10.31
N LEU A 58 -2.42 1.52 10.81
CA LEU A 58 -1.23 2.22 11.27
C LEU A 58 -0.52 1.47 12.40
N ILE A 59 -1.27 0.96 13.38
CA ILE A 59 -0.73 0.14 14.46
C ILE A 59 -0.03 -1.11 13.89
N ALA A 60 -0.64 -1.80 12.92
CA ALA A 60 0.00 -2.94 12.27
C ALA A 60 1.33 -2.56 11.59
N LEU A 61 1.39 -1.42 10.91
CA LEU A 61 2.61 -0.91 10.28
C LEU A 61 3.70 -0.56 11.30
N VAL A 62 3.32 0.11 12.40
CA VAL A 62 4.25 0.50 13.48
C VAL A 62 4.79 -0.73 14.20
N LEU A 63 3.95 -1.72 14.50
CA LEU A 63 4.39 -2.98 15.10
C LEU A 63 5.35 -3.78 14.20
N HIS A 64 5.39 -3.46 12.90
CA HIS A 64 6.26 -4.10 11.93
C HIS A 64 7.39 -3.15 11.44
N PHE A 65 7.60 -2.03 12.12
CA PHE A 65 8.48 -0.95 11.66
C PHE A 65 9.93 -1.40 11.43
N ASP A 66 10.56 -2.06 12.41
CA ASP A 66 11.97 -2.44 12.32
C ASP A 66 12.20 -3.44 11.18
N HIS A 67 11.30 -4.43 11.07
CA HIS A 67 11.35 -5.43 10.02
C HIS A 67 11.13 -4.81 8.62
N LEU A 68 10.15 -3.92 8.46
CA LEU A 68 9.94 -3.20 7.21
C LEU A 68 11.13 -2.29 6.89
N SER A 69 11.70 -1.62 7.90
CA SER A 69 12.81 -0.69 7.71
C SER A 69 14.07 -1.38 7.21
N PHE A 70 14.33 -2.60 7.69
CA PHE A 70 15.39 -3.45 7.16
C PHE A 70 15.13 -3.85 5.71
N ARG A 71 13.89 -4.21 5.36
CA ARG A 71 13.59 -4.78 4.04
C ARG A 71 13.43 -3.79 2.90
N ILE A 72 12.75 -2.68 3.16
CA ILE A 72 12.35 -1.72 2.12
C ILE A 72 12.96 -0.33 2.35
N GLY A 73 13.81 -0.20 3.38
CA GLY A 73 14.46 1.04 3.77
C GLY A 73 13.61 1.89 4.72
N ARG A 74 14.23 2.38 5.79
CA ARG A 74 13.59 3.20 6.84
C ARG A 74 12.85 4.42 6.29
N ILE A 75 13.41 5.09 5.28
CA ILE A 75 12.80 6.28 4.67
C ILE A 75 11.44 5.93 4.06
N ALA A 76 11.35 4.84 3.30
CA ALA A 76 10.10 4.41 2.70
C ALA A 76 9.03 4.09 3.75
N VAL A 77 9.42 3.41 4.84
CA VAL A 77 8.50 3.08 5.94
C VAL A 77 7.96 4.33 6.61
N VAL A 78 8.83 5.31 6.91
CA VAL A 78 8.40 6.59 7.49
C VAL A 78 7.42 7.31 6.57
N LEU A 79 7.69 7.36 5.26
CA LEU A 79 6.79 7.99 4.29
C LEU A 79 5.42 7.29 4.21
N ILE A 80 5.39 5.95 4.27
CA ILE A 80 4.14 5.18 4.33
C ILE A 80 3.37 5.50 5.63
N ILE A 81 4.05 5.56 6.77
CA ILE A 81 3.40 5.87 8.05
C ILE A 81 2.83 7.29 8.04
N VAL A 82 3.61 8.29 7.61
CA VAL A 82 3.16 9.69 7.54
C VAL A 82 2.01 9.85 6.54
N GLY A 83 2.07 9.17 5.40
CA GLY A 83 0.96 9.14 4.42
C GLY A 83 -0.32 8.55 5.02
N ALA A 84 -0.22 7.42 5.73
CA ALA A 84 -1.36 6.80 6.39
C ALA A 84 -1.95 7.68 7.51
N ILE A 85 -1.10 8.38 8.28
CA ILE A 85 -1.54 9.37 9.26
C ILE A 85 -2.30 10.50 8.57
N SER A 86 -1.79 11.02 7.44
CA SER A 86 -2.44 12.09 6.68
C SER A 86 -3.84 11.68 6.19
N ASP A 87 -4.01 10.46 5.67
CA ASP A 87 -5.33 9.93 5.30
C ASP A 87 -6.24 9.78 6.52
N GLY A 88 -5.74 9.21 7.61
CA GLY A 88 -6.47 9.01 8.85
C GLY A 88 -7.00 10.33 9.42
N VAL A 89 -6.13 11.35 9.52
CA VAL A 89 -6.51 12.69 9.96
C VAL A 89 -7.55 13.29 9.03
N SER A 90 -7.39 13.16 7.71
CA SER A 90 -8.39 13.69 6.76
C SER A 90 -9.78 13.07 6.98
N ASN A 91 -9.86 11.77 7.24
CA ASN A 91 -11.12 11.09 7.52
C ASN A 91 -11.71 11.52 8.87
N VAL A 92 -10.89 11.73 9.90
CA VAL A 92 -11.34 12.26 11.21
C VAL A 92 -11.89 13.68 11.07
N LEU A 93 -11.24 14.54 10.29
CA LEU A 93 -11.70 15.90 10.03
C LEU A 93 -13.03 15.98 9.26
N ARG A 94 -13.49 14.88 8.63
CA ARG A 94 -14.85 14.81 8.08
C ARG A 94 -15.93 14.74 9.16
N ILE A 95 -15.60 14.22 10.34
CA ILE A 95 -16.54 14.10 11.48
C ILE A 95 -16.83 15.46 12.10
N PHE A 96 -15.83 16.34 12.13
CA PHE A 96 -15.91 17.66 12.77
C PHE A 96 -16.28 18.79 11.80
N ASP A 97 -16.86 18.44 10.64
CA ASP A 97 -17.19 19.36 9.54
C ASP A 97 -16.11 20.42 9.24
N THR A 98 -14.84 19.99 9.30
CA THR A 98 -13.70 20.91 9.15
C THR A 98 -13.48 21.28 7.67
N SER A 99 -12.85 22.42 7.40
CA SER A 99 -12.56 22.93 6.04
C SER A 99 -12.24 21.84 5.00
N SER A 100 -13.02 21.82 3.93
CA SER A 100 -12.85 20.90 2.79
C SER A 100 -11.47 21.04 2.13
N ALA A 101 -10.88 22.24 2.17
CA ALA A 101 -9.55 22.51 1.63
C ALA A 101 -8.46 21.75 2.40
N LEU A 102 -8.46 21.81 3.74
CA LEU A 102 -7.49 21.10 4.57
C LEU A 102 -7.57 19.58 4.36
N ARG A 103 -8.80 19.04 4.30
CA ARG A 103 -9.02 17.60 4.02
C ARG A 103 -8.46 17.19 2.66
N SER A 104 -8.63 18.02 1.64
CA SER A 104 -8.13 17.74 0.29
C SER A 104 -6.61 17.81 0.20
N VAL A 105 -5.98 18.76 0.91
CA VAL A 105 -4.51 18.83 1.04
C VAL A 105 -3.96 17.57 1.70
N LEU A 106 -4.56 17.11 2.79
CA LEU A 106 -4.13 15.89 3.49
C LEU A 106 -4.28 14.62 2.63
N VAL A 107 -5.38 14.52 1.87
CA VAL A 107 -5.60 13.41 0.92
C VAL A 107 -4.57 13.46 -0.21
N THR A 108 -4.28 14.64 -0.74
CA THR A 108 -3.25 14.84 -1.76
C THR A 108 -1.87 14.44 -1.24
N ALA A 109 -1.50 14.92 -0.06
CA ALA A 109 -0.23 14.59 0.59
C ALA A 109 -0.07 13.08 0.77
N THR A 110 -1.14 12.36 1.11
CA THR A 110 -1.14 10.88 1.20
C THR A 110 -0.65 10.23 -0.10
N TYR A 111 -1.22 10.60 -1.25
CA TYR A 111 -0.83 10.00 -2.54
C TYR A 111 0.59 10.34 -2.94
N LEU A 112 1.01 11.59 -2.74
CA LEU A 112 2.38 12.01 -3.02
C LEU A 112 3.37 11.27 -2.12
N LEU A 113 3.09 11.14 -0.81
CA LEU A 113 3.95 10.43 0.13
C LEU A 113 4.06 8.95 -0.22
N PHE A 114 2.97 8.29 -0.60
CA PHE A 114 3.01 6.90 -1.06
C PHE A 114 3.77 6.75 -2.39
N GLY A 115 3.66 7.71 -3.30
CA GLY A 115 4.44 7.72 -4.54
C GLY A 115 5.94 7.85 -4.28
N VAL A 116 6.34 8.81 -3.44
CA VAL A 116 7.74 9.01 -3.03
C VAL A 116 8.25 7.81 -2.22
N ALA A 117 7.40 7.19 -1.39
CA ALA A 117 7.75 5.96 -0.69
C ALA A 117 8.09 4.84 -1.68
N ALA A 118 7.23 4.58 -2.67
CA ALA A 118 7.48 3.56 -3.68
C ALA A 118 8.78 3.82 -4.48
N ALA A 119 9.08 5.08 -4.81
CA ALA A 119 10.35 5.46 -5.42
C ALA A 119 11.54 5.18 -4.47
N ALA A 120 11.41 5.50 -3.18
CA ALA A 120 12.44 5.20 -2.19
C ALA A 120 12.70 3.69 -2.05
N ILE A 121 11.65 2.85 -2.14
CA ILE A 121 11.80 1.38 -2.17
C ILE A 121 12.57 0.94 -3.41
N ALA A 122 12.28 1.54 -4.58
CA ALA A 122 12.99 1.24 -5.82
C ALA A 122 14.49 1.56 -5.73
N VAL A 123 14.83 2.74 -5.20
CA VAL A 123 16.22 3.16 -4.94
C VAL A 123 16.89 2.25 -3.91
N HIS A 124 16.18 1.85 -2.86
CA HIS A 124 16.71 0.92 -1.86
C HIS A 124 17.04 -0.44 -2.50
N LYS A 125 16.15 -0.97 -3.34
CA LYS A 125 16.38 -2.19 -4.10
C LYS A 125 17.59 -2.09 -5.02
N GLU A 126 17.71 -0.99 -5.77
CA GLU A 126 18.84 -0.75 -6.66
C GLU A 126 20.18 -0.78 -5.90
N ARG A 127 20.24 -0.15 -4.72
CA ARG A 127 21.43 -0.18 -3.85
C ARG A 127 21.77 -1.59 -3.36
N GLN A 128 20.77 -2.39 -2.98
CA GLN A 128 20.97 -3.79 -2.61
C GLN A 128 21.52 -4.62 -3.77
N MET A 129 20.96 -4.45 -4.97
CA MET A 129 21.44 -5.13 -6.17
C MET A 129 22.87 -4.72 -6.53
N LYS A 130 23.20 -3.43 -6.42
CA LYS A 130 24.56 -2.94 -6.68
C LYS A 130 25.57 -3.52 -5.69
N ALA A 131 25.26 -3.49 -4.39
CA ALA A 131 26.13 -4.08 -3.37
C ALA A 131 26.36 -5.58 -3.62
N MET A 132 25.32 -6.30 -4.04
CA MET A 132 25.43 -7.72 -4.39
C MET A 132 26.32 -7.96 -5.61
N LEU A 133 26.24 -7.11 -6.64
CA LEU A 133 27.11 -7.19 -7.81
C LEU A 133 28.56 -6.83 -7.47
N ASP A 134 28.78 -5.85 -6.61
CA ASP A 134 30.10 -5.44 -6.15
C ASP A 134 30.76 -6.57 -5.32
N GLU A 135 30.02 -7.24 -4.43
CA GLU A 135 30.49 -8.43 -3.69
C GLU A 135 30.84 -9.61 -4.61
N TYR A 136 30.03 -9.83 -5.65
CA TYR A 136 30.30 -10.87 -6.64
C TYR A 136 31.57 -10.56 -7.43
N ALA A 137 31.75 -9.32 -7.87
CA ALA A 137 32.95 -8.88 -8.57
C ALA A 137 34.21 -8.95 -7.69
N ALA A 138 34.07 -8.74 -6.37
CA ALA A 138 35.15 -8.82 -5.40
C ALA A 138 35.52 -10.27 -5.01
N GLY A 139 34.82 -11.29 -5.52
CA GLY A 139 35.07 -12.70 -5.19
C GLY A 139 34.80 -13.05 -3.72
N THR A 140 34.05 -12.20 -3.00
CA THR A 140 33.69 -12.44 -1.61
C THR A 140 32.53 -13.44 -1.53
N PRO A 141 32.48 -14.31 -0.50
CA PRO A 141 31.32 -15.18 -0.31
C PRO A 141 30.08 -14.30 -0.12
N TRP A 142 29.09 -14.53 -0.97
CA TRP A 142 27.82 -13.80 -1.02
C TRP A 142 27.22 -13.58 0.38
N ARG A 143 27.06 -12.31 0.78
CA ARG A 143 26.36 -11.95 2.03
C ARG A 143 25.23 -10.94 1.80
N ALA A 144 25.26 -10.19 0.70
CA ALA A 144 24.19 -9.26 0.37
C ALA A 144 22.89 -9.98 -0.06
N GLN A 145 21.93 -10.08 0.87
CA GLN A 145 20.58 -10.59 0.57
C GLN A 145 19.70 -9.47 -0.02
N VAL A 146 19.16 -9.67 -1.23
CA VAL A 146 18.14 -8.79 -1.80
C VAL A 146 16.80 -9.05 -1.10
N THR A 147 16.37 -8.11 -0.27
CA THR A 147 15.14 -8.26 0.53
C THR A 147 13.90 -7.72 -0.18
N VAL A 148 14.07 -6.81 -1.14
CA VAL A 148 12.96 -6.26 -1.95
C VAL A 148 12.69 -7.13 -3.15
N HIS A 149 11.58 -7.86 -3.09
CA HIS A 149 11.21 -8.80 -4.13
C HIS A 149 10.41 -8.18 -5.29
N ALA A 150 9.85 -6.98 -5.10
CA ALA A 150 9.16 -6.23 -6.17
C ALA A 150 10.12 -5.85 -7.29
N THR A 151 9.72 -5.97 -8.55
CA THR A 151 10.56 -5.55 -9.68
C THR A 151 10.76 -4.03 -9.64
N PHE A 152 11.88 -3.53 -10.16
CA PHE A 152 12.11 -2.09 -10.21
C PHE A 152 11.00 -1.39 -11.02
N LEU A 153 10.60 -1.98 -12.14
CA LEU A 153 9.53 -1.46 -13.00
C LEU A 153 8.19 -1.41 -12.26
N SER A 154 7.85 -2.41 -11.45
CA SER A 154 6.59 -2.39 -10.70
C SER A 154 6.56 -1.27 -9.68
N LEU A 155 7.67 -1.06 -8.95
CA LEU A 155 7.81 0.01 -7.96
C LEU A 155 7.74 1.41 -8.60
N ILE A 156 8.41 1.60 -9.75
CA ILE A 156 8.36 2.87 -10.48
C ILE A 156 6.97 3.13 -11.06
N ALA A 157 6.30 2.12 -11.61
CA ALA A 157 4.92 2.25 -12.09
C ALA A 157 3.97 2.69 -10.97
N VAL A 158 4.07 2.08 -9.79
CA VAL A 158 3.31 2.51 -8.60
C VAL A 158 3.70 3.93 -8.18
N ALA A 159 5.00 4.25 -8.14
CA ALA A 159 5.48 5.58 -7.74
C ALA A 159 4.92 6.69 -8.64
N ILE A 160 5.09 6.54 -9.96
CA ILE A 160 4.58 7.48 -10.96
C ILE A 160 3.05 7.53 -10.87
N GLY A 161 2.38 6.37 -10.78
CA GLY A 161 0.93 6.30 -10.70
C GLY A 161 0.36 7.09 -9.52
N MET A 162 0.94 6.92 -8.34
CA MET A 162 0.53 7.64 -7.13
C MET A 162 0.84 9.14 -7.19
N VAL A 163 1.96 9.54 -7.81
CA VAL A 163 2.28 10.95 -8.05
C VAL A 163 1.30 11.59 -9.03
N LEU A 164 1.02 10.96 -10.18
CA LEU A 164 0.04 11.46 -11.14
C LEU A 164 -1.35 11.60 -10.51
N TYR A 165 -1.74 10.62 -9.71
CA TYR A 165 -2.98 10.67 -8.96
C TYR A 165 -3.01 11.86 -7.98
N GLY A 166 -1.96 12.06 -7.19
CA GLY A 166 -1.83 13.20 -6.27
C GLY A 166 -1.82 14.56 -7.00
N VAL A 167 -1.09 14.68 -8.10
CA VAL A 167 -1.07 15.89 -8.94
C VAL A 167 -2.44 16.18 -9.54
N GLY A 168 -3.17 15.14 -9.99
CA GLY A 168 -4.54 15.28 -10.46
C GLY A 168 -5.47 15.87 -9.39
N LYS A 169 -5.33 15.42 -8.12
CA LYS A 169 -6.06 16.01 -6.98
C LYS A 169 -5.71 17.48 -6.73
N ILE A 170 -4.43 17.87 -6.86
CA ILE A 170 -4.03 19.29 -6.81
C ILE A 170 -4.71 20.07 -7.93
N GLY A 171 -4.72 19.52 -9.13
CA GLY A 171 -5.37 20.13 -10.28
C GLY A 171 -6.85 20.43 -10.03
N VAL A 172 -7.60 19.47 -9.47
CA VAL A 172 -9.01 19.65 -9.09
C VAL A 172 -9.19 20.82 -8.12
N LEU A 173 -8.24 21.03 -7.20
CA LEU A 173 -8.28 22.14 -6.24
C LEU A 173 -7.94 23.49 -6.87
N SER A 174 -6.91 23.53 -7.70
CA SER A 174 -6.36 24.79 -8.23
C SER A 174 -7.14 25.29 -9.45
N ASN A 175 -7.67 24.38 -10.27
CA ASN A 175 -8.35 24.68 -11.53
C ASN A 175 -9.55 23.73 -11.74
N PRO A 176 -10.67 23.93 -11.01
CA PRO A 176 -11.84 23.03 -11.06
C PRO A 176 -12.56 23.01 -12.41
N GLY A 177 -12.25 23.94 -13.32
CA GLY A 177 -12.77 23.98 -14.70
C GLY A 177 -12.04 23.10 -15.70
N ILE A 178 -10.93 22.47 -15.31
CA ILE A 178 -10.17 21.51 -16.13
C ILE A 178 -10.50 20.10 -15.65
N ASP A 179 -10.72 19.17 -16.58
CA ASP A 179 -10.93 17.77 -16.24
C ASP A 179 -9.61 17.08 -15.89
N TRP A 180 -9.36 16.93 -14.59
CA TRP A 180 -8.22 16.20 -14.04
C TRP A 180 -8.50 14.72 -13.81
N ALA A 181 -9.72 14.24 -14.09
CA ALA A 181 -10.10 12.84 -13.90
C ALA A 181 -9.30 11.90 -14.80
N ALA A 182 -8.94 12.35 -16.01
CA ALA A 182 -8.06 11.60 -16.90
C ALA A 182 -6.66 11.35 -16.28
N LEU A 183 -6.07 12.36 -15.63
CA LEU A 183 -4.76 12.24 -14.99
C LEU A 183 -4.82 11.30 -13.77
N MET A 184 -5.86 11.43 -12.95
CA MET A 184 -6.10 10.54 -11.81
C MET A 184 -6.34 9.09 -12.27
N SER A 185 -7.08 8.90 -13.36
CA SER A 185 -7.34 7.59 -13.95
C SER A 185 -6.06 6.94 -14.47
N LEU A 186 -5.25 7.68 -15.23
CA LEU A 186 -3.95 7.21 -15.70
C LEU A 186 -3.05 6.80 -14.52
N GLY A 187 -3.01 7.63 -13.48
CA GLY A 187 -2.29 7.34 -12.25
C GLY A 187 -2.73 6.02 -11.61
N ALA A 188 -4.04 5.82 -11.45
CA ALA A 188 -4.57 4.59 -10.86
C ALA A 188 -4.33 3.34 -11.73
N ILE A 189 -4.41 3.47 -13.06
CA ILE A 189 -4.09 2.39 -14.00
C ILE A 189 -2.62 1.96 -13.88
N LEU A 190 -1.68 2.92 -13.76
CA LEU A 190 -0.27 2.61 -13.55
C LEU A 190 -0.02 1.85 -12.24
N VAL A 191 -0.76 2.16 -11.17
CA VAL A 191 -0.71 1.39 -9.92
C VAL A 191 -1.17 -0.05 -10.16
N VAL A 192 -2.26 -0.26 -10.90
CA VAL A 192 -2.75 -1.61 -11.25
C VAL A 192 -1.71 -2.38 -12.05
N ILE A 193 -1.11 -1.76 -13.08
CA ILE A 193 -0.04 -2.36 -13.89
C ILE A 193 1.15 -2.73 -12.99
N GLY A 194 1.54 -1.85 -12.08
CA GLY A 194 2.59 -2.13 -11.10
C GLY A 194 2.27 -3.35 -10.24
N VAL A 195 1.06 -3.46 -9.72
CA VAL A 195 0.62 -4.63 -8.92
C VAL A 195 0.62 -5.92 -9.77
N ILE A 196 0.05 -5.88 -10.99
CA ILE A 196 -0.03 -7.03 -11.89
C ILE A 196 1.36 -7.50 -12.33
N SER A 197 2.26 -6.58 -12.67
CA SER A 197 3.64 -6.92 -13.05
C SER A 197 4.44 -7.58 -11.93
N HIS A 198 3.95 -7.54 -10.69
CA HIS A 198 4.52 -8.24 -9.55
C HIS A 198 3.89 -9.61 -9.28
N PHE A 199 2.88 -10.03 -10.05
CA PHE A 199 2.10 -11.25 -9.85
C PHE A 199 2.97 -12.52 -9.71
N GLU A 200 3.86 -12.75 -10.67
CA GLU A 200 4.68 -13.98 -10.72
C GLU A 200 5.56 -14.16 -9.48
N HIS A 201 5.97 -13.05 -8.86
CA HIS A 201 6.77 -13.07 -7.63
C HIS A 201 5.93 -13.20 -6.37
N LEU A 202 4.66 -12.75 -6.38
CA LEU A 202 3.77 -12.81 -5.22
C LEU A 202 3.11 -14.19 -5.09
N VAL A 203 2.80 -14.86 -6.20
CA VAL A 203 2.06 -16.13 -6.20
C VAL A 203 2.74 -17.23 -5.39
N PRO A 204 4.06 -17.51 -5.53
CA PRO A 204 4.72 -18.54 -4.74
C PRO A 204 4.65 -18.27 -3.23
N ARG A 205 4.70 -16.98 -2.84
CA ARG A 205 4.75 -16.57 -1.43
C ARG A 205 3.39 -16.52 -0.76
N LEU A 206 2.40 -15.89 -1.39
CA LEU A 206 1.08 -15.64 -0.81
C LEU A 206 0.02 -16.63 -1.30
N GLY A 207 0.23 -17.28 -2.44
CA GLY A 207 -0.75 -18.14 -3.10
C GLY A 207 -1.66 -17.36 -4.06
N VAL A 208 -2.14 -18.04 -5.11
CA VAL A 208 -2.92 -17.43 -6.20
C VAL A 208 -4.15 -16.66 -5.69
N VAL A 209 -4.86 -17.19 -4.69
CA VAL A 209 -6.09 -16.56 -4.18
C VAL A 209 -5.81 -15.21 -3.51
N ALA A 210 -4.77 -15.13 -2.67
CA ALA A 210 -4.39 -13.87 -2.01
C ALA A 210 -3.95 -12.83 -3.04
N VAL A 211 -3.17 -13.24 -4.04
CA VAL A 211 -2.71 -12.33 -5.11
C VAL A 211 -3.87 -11.87 -5.98
N GLY A 212 -4.79 -12.77 -6.34
CA GLY A 212 -6.01 -12.43 -7.06
C GLY A 212 -6.86 -11.39 -6.32
N ALA A 213 -7.00 -11.53 -5.00
CA ALA A 213 -7.67 -10.52 -4.17
C ALA A 213 -6.96 -9.16 -4.19
N VAL A 214 -5.62 -9.12 -4.14
CA VAL A 214 -4.83 -7.87 -4.25
C VAL A 214 -4.99 -7.21 -5.63
N ILE A 215 -4.98 -7.99 -6.71
CA ILE A 215 -5.19 -7.46 -8.07
C ILE A 215 -6.60 -6.88 -8.19
N LEU A 216 -7.62 -7.62 -7.75
CA LEU A 216 -8.99 -7.12 -7.75
C LEU A 216 -9.11 -5.86 -6.88
N ALA A 217 -8.45 -5.82 -5.71
CA ALA A 217 -8.42 -4.62 -4.87
C ALA A 217 -7.84 -3.41 -5.61
N ALA A 218 -6.75 -3.58 -6.37
CA ALA A 218 -6.15 -2.53 -7.17
C ALA A 218 -7.08 -2.09 -8.32
N ILE A 219 -7.75 -3.03 -8.99
CA ILE A 219 -8.73 -2.73 -10.05
C ILE A 219 -9.90 -1.92 -9.49
N PHE A 220 -10.49 -2.34 -8.36
CA PHE A 220 -11.56 -1.59 -7.71
C PHE A 220 -11.09 -0.21 -7.23
N TYR A 221 -9.86 -0.08 -6.76
CA TYR A 221 -9.28 1.22 -6.44
C TYR A 221 -9.21 2.15 -7.68
N ALA A 222 -8.82 1.59 -8.83
CA ALA A 222 -8.74 2.33 -10.09
C ALA A 222 -10.09 2.55 -10.80
N ALA A 223 -11.12 1.78 -10.45
CA ALA A 223 -12.45 1.94 -11.02
C ALA A 223 -13.09 3.27 -10.60
N GLY A 224 -12.88 3.74 -9.37
CA GLY A 224 -13.40 5.04 -8.89
C GLY A 224 -13.09 6.22 -9.83
N PRO A 225 -11.81 6.55 -10.08
CA PRO A 225 -11.44 7.69 -10.93
C PRO A 225 -11.81 7.46 -12.39
N LEU A 226 -11.82 6.20 -12.84
CA LEU A 226 -12.23 5.86 -14.19
C LEU A 226 -13.73 6.11 -14.41
N LEU A 227 -14.58 5.77 -13.44
CA LEU A 227 -16.01 6.06 -13.49
C LEU A 227 -16.28 7.57 -13.47
N ASP A 228 -15.52 8.33 -12.68
CA ASP A 228 -15.60 9.80 -12.69
C ASP A 228 -15.19 10.39 -14.06
N ALA A 229 -14.16 9.83 -14.70
CA ALA A 229 -13.69 10.28 -16.01
C ALA A 229 -14.64 9.90 -17.17
N LEU A 230 -15.36 8.78 -17.06
CA LEU A 230 -16.26 8.29 -18.11
C LEU A 230 -17.67 8.88 -18.03
N SER A 231 -18.04 9.49 -16.91
CA SER A 231 -19.42 9.87 -16.64
C SER A 231 -19.66 11.38 -16.76
N ALA A 232 -20.33 11.78 -17.84
CA ALA A 232 -20.95 13.11 -17.93
C ALA A 232 -22.28 13.19 -17.13
N THR A 233 -22.81 12.04 -16.68
CA THR A 233 -24.21 11.88 -16.21
C THR A 233 -24.39 11.11 -14.91
N LEU A 234 -23.38 10.40 -14.39
CA LEU A 234 -23.44 9.94 -13.00
C LEU A 234 -23.31 11.20 -12.14
N SER A 235 -24.19 11.39 -11.16
CA SER A 235 -24.04 12.49 -10.24
C SER A 235 -22.61 12.46 -9.69
N LYS A 236 -21.96 13.61 -9.58
CA LYS A 236 -20.64 13.78 -8.93
C LYS A 236 -20.72 13.49 -7.42
N ASP A 237 -21.62 12.60 -7.02
CA ASP A 237 -21.72 12.12 -5.66
C ASP A 237 -20.57 11.16 -5.43
N ASP A 238 -19.80 11.43 -4.38
CA ASP A 238 -18.70 10.61 -3.86
C ASP A 238 -19.08 9.13 -3.60
N TYR A 239 -20.33 8.71 -3.84
CA TYR A 239 -20.85 7.38 -3.56
C TYR A 239 -20.05 6.27 -4.25
N TRP A 240 -19.94 6.27 -5.58
CA TRP A 240 -19.22 5.23 -6.31
C TRP A 240 -17.73 5.21 -5.95
N TRP A 241 -17.17 6.39 -5.70
CA TRP A 241 -15.83 6.54 -5.17
C TRP A 241 -15.63 5.81 -3.84
N GLN A 242 -16.54 6.02 -2.87
CA GLN A 242 -16.49 5.33 -1.59
C GLN A 242 -16.72 3.81 -1.74
N VAL A 243 -17.65 3.39 -2.61
CA VAL A 243 -17.94 1.97 -2.84
C VAL A 243 -16.72 1.24 -3.38
N CYS A 244 -16.10 1.77 -4.44
CA CYS A 244 -14.90 1.23 -5.05
C CYS A 244 -13.75 1.11 -4.04
N ARG A 245 -13.51 2.14 -3.22
CA ARG A 245 -12.50 2.10 -2.15
C ARG A 245 -12.85 1.13 -1.04
N GLY A 246 -14.13 1.01 -0.69
CA GLY A 246 -14.62 0.08 0.31
C GLY A 246 -14.36 -1.37 -0.08
N ILE A 247 -14.76 -1.74 -1.31
CA ILE A 247 -14.51 -3.07 -1.87
C ILE A 247 -12.99 -3.34 -1.96
N SER A 248 -12.21 -2.36 -2.42
CA SER A 248 -10.74 -2.48 -2.47
C SER A 248 -10.14 -2.81 -1.10
N ALA A 249 -10.56 -2.11 -0.05
CA ALA A 249 -10.09 -2.37 1.31
C ALA A 249 -10.53 -3.74 1.86
N LEU A 250 -11.77 -4.17 1.58
CA LEU A 250 -12.26 -5.50 1.97
C LEU A 250 -11.48 -6.63 1.27
N LEU A 251 -11.15 -6.46 0.00
CA LEU A 251 -10.31 -7.41 -0.74
C LEU A 251 -8.87 -7.42 -0.20
N GLY A 252 -8.33 -6.27 0.19
CA GLY A 252 -7.06 -6.18 0.92
C GLY A 252 -7.11 -6.93 2.27
N ALA A 253 -8.20 -6.78 3.02
CA ALA A 253 -8.42 -7.50 4.27
C ALA A 253 -8.45 -9.02 4.04
N LEU A 254 -9.16 -9.48 3.00
CA LEU A 254 -9.21 -10.88 2.61
C LEU A 254 -7.81 -11.41 2.25
N ALA A 255 -7.01 -10.65 1.49
CA ALA A 255 -5.64 -11.03 1.18
C ALA A 255 -4.78 -11.19 2.45
N CYS A 256 -4.89 -10.25 3.40
CA CYS A 256 -4.22 -10.34 4.69
C CYS A 256 -4.68 -11.56 5.52
N LEU A 257 -5.98 -11.90 5.52
CA LEU A 257 -6.50 -13.10 6.21
C LEU A 257 -5.98 -14.40 5.59
N ILE A 258 -5.90 -14.47 4.26
CA ILE A 258 -5.34 -15.64 3.57
C ILE A 258 -3.86 -15.78 3.92
N ALA A 259 -3.10 -14.69 3.87
CA ALA A 259 -1.69 -14.67 4.26
C ALA A 259 -1.50 -15.07 5.74
N TYR A 260 -2.36 -14.59 6.64
CA TYR A 260 -2.38 -14.96 8.05
C TYR A 260 -2.60 -16.47 8.24
N ARG A 261 -3.62 -17.05 7.58
CA ARG A 261 -3.88 -18.50 7.66
C ARG A 261 -2.71 -19.32 7.13
N LYS A 262 -2.10 -18.89 6.02
CA LYS A 262 -0.91 -19.54 5.47
C LYS A 262 0.26 -19.49 6.46
N LYS A 263 0.50 -18.32 7.08
CA LYS A 263 1.55 -18.14 8.09
C LYS A 263 1.35 -19.05 9.30
N LEU A 264 0.13 -19.14 9.85
CA LEU A 264 -0.19 -20.07 10.94
C LEU A 264 0.06 -21.54 10.57
N SER A 265 -0.29 -21.94 9.34
CA SER A 265 -0.04 -23.31 8.88
C SER A 265 1.46 -23.62 8.79
N THR A 266 2.28 -22.64 8.42
CA THR A 266 3.75 -22.80 8.35
C THR A 266 4.38 -22.80 9.73
N ASP A 267 3.89 -21.97 10.66
CA ASP A 267 4.45 -21.87 12.01
C ASP A 267 4.11 -23.10 12.89
N ASN A 268 3.08 -23.87 12.53
CA ASN A 268 2.62 -25.06 13.25
C ASN A 268 3.08 -26.40 12.61
N ALA A 269 3.78 -26.36 11.47
CA ALA A 269 4.28 -27.54 10.76
C ALA A 269 5.75 -27.82 11.11
#